data_AF-A0A8T1M8T9-F1
#
_entry.id   AF-A0A8T1M8T9-F1
#
_cell.length_a   1.000
_cell.length_b   1.000
_cell.length_c   1.000
_cell.angle_alpha   90.00
_cell.angle_beta   90.00
_cell.angle_gamma   90.00
#
_symmetry.space_group_name_H-M   'P 1'
#
loop_
_entity.id
_entity.type
_entity.pdbx_description
1 polymer ?
#
loop_
_entity_poly.entity_id
_entity_poly.type
_entity_poly.pdbx_seq_one_letter_code
_entity_poly.pdbx_strand_id
1 'polypeptide(L)'
;MYWRLLGFVILLAGIVEGLLFCYSCTSGQSGCGSPIDVRLMHWKLCTGRRVIEDFCVKLIEKVADQEIVTRGCLSDLLLYTQHREMMPQVRRQGYCGNAKDYQSYLMSQLKGMTLAEVVMGLFSDQHEDYKRYCFCNDWNGCNHSPSSYRNSKLSYQTTFAILIYKFTSFIF
;
A
#
# COMPACT_ATOMS: atom_id res chain seq x y z
N MET A 1 25.85 19.06 34.13
CA MET A 1 24.41 19.36 34.30
C MET A 1 23.63 19.46 32.98
N TYR A 2 24.27 19.52 31.81
CA TYR A 2 23.59 19.62 30.50
C TYR A 2 23.13 18.28 29.89
N TRP A 3 23.68 17.14 30.32
CA TRP A 3 23.35 15.80 29.76
C TRP A 3 21.92 15.32 30.08
N ARG A 4 21.34 15.79 31.21
CA ARG A 4 19.97 15.45 31.60
C ARG A 4 18.91 16.18 30.77
N LEU A 5 19.20 17.41 30.33
CA LEU A 5 18.34 18.18 29.43
C LEU A 5 18.38 17.60 28.00
N LEU A 6 19.54 17.13 27.55
CA LEU A 6 19.69 16.51 26.23
C LEU A 6 18.90 15.19 26.12
N GLY A 7 18.89 14.38 27.19
CA GLY A 7 18.08 13.16 27.25
C GLY A 7 16.57 13.40 27.19
N PHE A 8 16.10 14.52 27.76
CA PHE A 8 14.68 14.91 27.72
C PHE A 8 14.24 15.40 26.33
N VAL A 9 15.13 16.10 25.60
CA VAL A 9 14.89 16.54 24.22
C VAL A 9 14.83 15.35 23.24
N ILE A 10 15.68 14.33 23.43
CA ILE A 10 15.65 13.11 22.60
C ILE A 10 14.38 12.29 22.86
N LEU A 11 13.86 12.29 24.10
CA LEU A 11 12.60 11.60 24.43
C LEU A 11 11.37 12.26 23.78
N LEU A 12 11.38 13.58 23.61
CA LEU A 12 10.30 14.34 22.96
C LEU A 12 10.31 14.23 21.42
N ALA A 13 11.47 13.97 20.81
CA ALA A 13 11.58 13.77 19.37
C ALA A 13 11.08 12.40 18.88
N GLY A 14 10.75 11.48 19.80
CA GLY A 14 10.33 10.10 19.49
C GLY A 14 8.88 9.94 19.02
N ILE A 15 8.09 11.01 18.98
CA ILE A 15 6.68 11.00 18.56
C ILE A 15 6.51 11.73 17.22
N VAL A 16 7.24 11.28 16.20
CA VAL A 16 6.86 11.60 14.82
C VAL A 16 5.83 10.56 14.39
N GLU A 17 4.55 10.93 14.46
CA GLU A 17 3.50 10.14 13.87
C GLU A 17 3.66 10.17 12.34
N GLY A 18 3.72 9.01 11.70
CA GLY A 18 3.83 8.90 10.25
C GLY A 18 2.51 9.34 9.60
N LEU A 19 2.48 10.53 9.01
CA LEU A 19 1.35 11.01 8.23
C LEU A 19 1.36 10.32 6.85
N LEU A 20 0.31 9.56 6.53
CA LEU A 20 0.15 8.92 5.23
C LEU A 20 -0.68 9.79 4.28
N PHE A 21 -0.15 10.06 3.09
CA PHE A 21 -0.85 10.76 2.03
C PHE A 21 -1.12 9.81 0.86
N CYS A 22 -2.36 9.81 0.37
CA CYS A 22 -2.81 8.99 -0.74
C CYS A 22 -3.55 9.83 -1.77
N TYR A 23 -3.52 9.40 -3.04
CA TYR A 23 -4.42 9.96 -4.06
C TYR A 23 -5.84 9.49 -3.79
N SER A 24 -6.80 10.42 -3.78
CA SER A 24 -8.23 10.11 -3.67
C SER A 24 -8.91 10.51 -4.98
N CYS A 25 -9.19 9.52 -5.82
CA CYS A 25 -9.82 9.75 -7.12
C CYS A 25 -10.49 8.47 -7.65
N THR A 26 -11.38 8.64 -8.62
CA THR A 26 -12.05 7.56 -9.35
C THR A 26 -11.84 7.74 -10.84
N SER A 27 -11.81 6.69 -11.65
CA SER A 27 -11.59 6.77 -13.11
C SER A 27 -12.63 7.62 -13.87
N GLY A 28 -13.78 7.94 -13.26
CA GLY A 28 -14.72 8.94 -13.78
C GLY A 28 -14.20 10.40 -13.73
N GLN A 29 -13.11 10.66 -13.00
CA GLN A 29 -12.43 11.95 -12.95
C GLN A 29 -11.28 11.97 -13.97
N SER A 30 -11.10 13.10 -14.66
CA SER A 30 -10.01 13.30 -15.63
C SER A 30 -8.65 13.07 -14.98
N GLY A 31 -7.85 12.16 -15.54
CA GLY A 31 -6.50 11.86 -15.05
C GLY A 31 -6.40 10.74 -14.01
N CYS A 32 -7.51 10.16 -13.52
CA CYS A 32 -7.47 9.04 -12.56
C CYS A 32 -7.51 7.64 -13.22
N GLY A 33 -7.05 7.51 -14.46
CA GLY A 33 -7.00 6.23 -15.17
C GLY A 33 -5.86 5.30 -14.74
N SER A 34 -5.62 4.25 -15.53
CA SER A 34 -4.39 3.44 -15.53
C SER A 34 -3.70 3.66 -16.89
N PRO A 35 -2.67 4.52 -17.02
CA PRO A 35 -1.92 5.22 -15.97
C PRO A 35 -2.64 6.45 -15.40
N ILE A 36 -2.23 6.87 -14.19
CA ILE A 36 -2.71 8.10 -13.57
C ILE A 36 -1.88 9.30 -14.06
N ASP A 37 -2.53 10.44 -14.24
CA ASP A 37 -1.85 11.72 -14.42
C ASP A 37 -1.68 12.42 -13.07
N VAL A 38 -0.50 12.24 -12.46
CA VAL A 38 -0.17 12.82 -11.16
C VAL A 38 -0.22 14.36 -11.12
N ARG A 39 -0.21 15.03 -12.28
CA ARG A 39 -0.26 16.51 -12.35
C ARG A 39 -1.65 17.04 -12.05
N LEU A 40 -2.68 16.26 -12.35
CA LEU A 40 -4.08 16.62 -12.16
C LEU A 40 -4.64 16.16 -10.81
N MET A 41 -3.89 15.31 -10.09
CA MET A 41 -4.38 14.61 -8.91
C MET A 41 -3.86 15.26 -7.63
N HIS A 42 -4.73 15.37 -6.64
CA HIS A 42 -4.39 15.92 -5.34
C HIS A 42 -4.14 14.83 -4.31
N TRP A 43 -3.21 15.14 -3.41
CA TRP A 43 -2.92 14.30 -2.26
C TRP A 43 -3.94 14.56 -1.16
N LYS A 44 -4.46 13.48 -0.57
CA LYS A 44 -5.35 13.51 0.58
C LYS A 44 -4.63 12.89 1.77
N LEU A 45 -4.67 13.56 2.91
CA LEU A 45 -4.21 13.00 4.17
C LEU A 45 -5.19 11.93 4.65
N CYS A 46 -4.69 10.75 5.01
CA CYS A 46 -5.50 9.71 5.62
C CYS A 46 -5.62 9.95 7.14
N THR A 47 -6.85 9.96 7.65
CA THR A 47 -7.17 10.32 9.05
C THR A 47 -8.08 9.28 9.73
N GLY A 48 -7.64 8.03 9.76
CA GLY A 48 -8.35 6.88 10.36
C GLY A 48 -7.88 6.51 11.78
N ARG A 49 -7.92 5.21 12.12
CA ARG A 49 -7.28 4.63 13.32
C ARG A 49 -6.02 3.84 12.91
N ARG A 50 -4.87 4.08 13.55
CA ARG A 50 -3.54 3.58 13.12
C ARG A 50 -3.42 2.09 12.79
N VAL A 51 -4.23 1.22 13.38
CA VAL A 51 -4.23 -0.24 13.08
C VAL A 51 -4.72 -0.55 11.65
N ILE A 52 -5.33 0.43 10.97
CA ILE A 52 -5.97 0.31 9.65
C ILE A 52 -5.30 1.22 8.60
N GLU A 53 -4.55 2.23 9.02
CA GLU A 53 -4.20 3.41 8.21
C GLU A 53 -2.89 3.32 7.44
N ASP A 54 -2.10 2.28 7.59
CA ASP A 54 -0.75 2.29 7.03
C ASP A 54 -0.69 2.09 5.51
N PHE A 55 -1.83 2.07 4.80
CA PHE A 55 -1.87 1.80 3.37
C PHE A 55 -2.85 2.69 2.60
N CYS A 56 -2.41 3.14 1.43
CA CYS A 56 -3.25 3.51 0.31
C CYS A 56 -3.75 2.25 -0.40
N VAL A 57 -4.90 2.38 -1.03
CA VAL A 57 -5.52 1.29 -1.79
C VAL A 57 -5.84 1.76 -3.21
N LYS A 58 -5.53 0.90 -4.19
CA LYS A 58 -6.05 0.98 -5.56
C LYS A 58 -6.99 -0.19 -5.77
N LEU A 59 -8.26 0.12 -5.91
CA LEU A 59 -9.31 -0.82 -6.29
C LEU A 59 -9.45 -0.77 -7.82
N ILE A 60 -9.33 -1.94 -8.44
CA ILE A 60 -9.61 -2.16 -9.85
C ILE A 60 -10.87 -3.01 -9.92
N GLU A 61 -11.94 -2.45 -10.47
CA GLU A 61 -13.21 -3.13 -10.67
C GLU A 61 -13.45 -3.24 -12.17
N LYS A 62 -13.46 -4.48 -12.66
CA LYS A 62 -13.83 -4.79 -14.04
C LYS A 62 -15.30 -5.21 -14.07
N VAL A 63 -16.08 -4.53 -14.89
CA VAL A 63 -17.48 -4.86 -15.19
C VAL A 63 -17.64 -4.89 -16.71
N ALA A 64 -17.92 -6.05 -17.27
CA ALA A 64 -17.91 -6.33 -18.70
C ALA A 64 -16.59 -5.84 -19.35
N ASP A 65 -16.69 -4.93 -20.33
CA ASP A 65 -15.53 -4.37 -21.05
C ASP A 65 -15.00 -3.06 -20.43
N GLN A 66 -15.48 -2.66 -19.26
CA GLN A 66 -15.06 -1.43 -18.58
C GLN A 66 -14.27 -1.71 -17.31
N GLU A 67 -13.14 -0.99 -17.15
CA GLU A 67 -12.33 -1.02 -15.92
C GLU A 67 -12.49 0.31 -15.17
N ILE A 68 -13.03 0.23 -13.96
CA ILE A 68 -13.17 1.34 -13.04
C ILE A 68 -12.03 1.26 -12.03
N VAL A 69 -11.24 2.33 -11.93
CA VAL A 69 -10.12 2.41 -11.01
C VAL A 69 -10.43 3.43 -9.93
N THR A 70 -10.43 3.00 -8.67
CA THR A 70 -10.64 3.85 -7.52
C THR A 70 -9.38 3.85 -6.65
N ARG A 71 -8.90 5.03 -6.29
CA ARG A 71 -7.74 5.23 -5.40
C ARG A 71 -8.19 5.99 -4.16
N GLY A 72 -7.66 5.60 -3.01
CA GLY A 72 -7.95 6.28 -1.75
C GLY A 72 -7.17 5.74 -0.57
N CYS A 73 -7.53 6.24 0.61
CA CYS A 73 -7.04 5.71 1.89
C CYS A 73 -7.73 4.38 2.20
N LEU A 74 -6.99 3.42 2.77
CA LEU A 74 -7.57 2.15 3.20
C LEU A 74 -8.66 2.36 4.28
N SER A 75 -8.47 3.31 5.19
CA SER A 75 -9.44 3.68 6.22
C SER A 75 -10.80 4.04 5.64
N ASP A 76 -10.82 4.82 4.57
CA ASP A 76 -12.05 5.29 3.93
C ASP A 76 -12.81 4.13 3.29
N LEU A 77 -12.10 3.19 2.66
CA LEU A 77 -12.74 2.01 2.08
C LEU A 77 -13.28 1.07 3.15
N LEU A 78 -12.63 0.97 4.31
CA LEU A 78 -13.12 0.12 5.41
C LEU A 78 -14.36 0.66 6.12
N LEU A 79 -14.71 1.94 5.93
CA LEU A 79 -15.99 2.49 6.39
C LEU A 79 -17.18 1.84 5.68
N TYR A 80 -16.99 1.39 4.44
CA TYR A 80 -18.02 0.71 3.67
C TYR A 80 -18.01 -0.79 3.96
N THR A 81 -19.14 -1.30 4.45
CA THR A 81 -19.31 -2.72 4.83
C THR A 81 -19.01 -3.67 3.68
N GLN A 82 -19.47 -3.33 2.47
CA GLN A 82 -19.26 -4.12 1.26
C GLN A 82 -17.76 -4.36 0.98
N HIS A 83 -16.95 -3.30 0.99
CA HIS A 83 -15.52 -3.41 0.74
C HIS A 83 -14.80 -4.14 1.87
N ARG A 84 -15.20 -3.92 3.13
CA ARG A 84 -14.60 -4.59 4.29
C ARG A 84 -14.71 -6.11 4.22
N GLU A 85 -15.86 -6.63 3.78
CA GLU A 85 -16.10 -8.07 3.68
C GLU A 85 -15.36 -8.70 2.51
N MET A 86 -15.40 -8.05 1.33
CA MET A 86 -14.77 -8.53 0.10
C MET A 86 -13.25 -8.40 0.09
N MET A 87 -12.66 -7.54 0.92
CA MET A 87 -11.22 -7.27 0.90
C MET A 87 -10.38 -8.51 1.24
N PRO A 88 -9.27 -8.78 0.53
CA PRO A 88 -8.39 -9.92 0.81
C PRO A 88 -7.83 -9.88 2.24
N GLN A 89 -7.52 -11.07 2.75
CA GLN A 89 -6.95 -11.25 4.10
C GLN A 89 -5.53 -10.71 4.19
N VAL A 90 -4.72 -10.92 3.15
CA VAL A 90 -3.34 -10.46 3.11
C VAL A 90 -3.30 -9.03 2.60
N ARG A 91 -2.82 -8.11 3.44
CA ARG A 91 -2.62 -6.70 3.11
C ARG A 91 -1.15 -6.37 3.37
N ARG A 92 -0.37 -6.24 2.30
CA ARG A 92 1.08 -5.99 2.34
C ARG A 92 1.44 -4.96 1.28
N GLN A 93 2.48 -4.19 1.53
CA GLN A 93 3.01 -3.24 0.56
C GLN A 93 3.35 -3.96 -0.76
N GLY A 94 2.84 -3.40 -1.87
CA GLY A 94 3.08 -3.93 -3.22
C GLY A 94 2.29 -5.20 -3.56
N TYR A 95 1.41 -5.66 -2.66
CA TYR A 95 0.58 -6.82 -2.91
C TYR A 95 -0.78 -6.41 -3.48
N CYS A 96 -1.18 -7.10 -4.55
CA CYS A 96 -2.51 -7.03 -5.12
C CYS A 96 -3.21 -8.38 -4.96
N GLY A 97 -4.37 -8.36 -4.31
CA GLY A 97 -5.21 -9.53 -4.14
C GLY A 97 -6.55 -9.33 -4.84
N ASN A 98 -7.08 -10.40 -5.41
CA ASN A 98 -8.48 -10.43 -5.83
C ASN A 98 -9.39 -10.34 -4.59
N ALA A 99 -10.62 -9.88 -4.80
CA ALA A 99 -11.64 -9.92 -3.78
C ALA A 99 -11.91 -11.38 -3.33
N LYS A 100 -12.30 -11.56 -2.06
CA LYS A 100 -12.44 -12.89 -1.45
C LYS A 100 -13.41 -13.79 -2.18
N ASP A 101 -14.55 -13.25 -2.58
CA ASP A 101 -15.58 -13.92 -3.38
C ASP A 101 -15.00 -14.49 -4.68
N TYR A 102 -14.31 -13.65 -5.45
CA TYR A 102 -13.69 -14.07 -6.70
C TYR A 102 -12.52 -15.03 -6.48
N GLN A 103 -11.71 -14.79 -5.45
CA GLN A 103 -10.63 -15.70 -5.08
C GLN A 103 -11.15 -17.09 -4.71
N SER A 104 -12.24 -17.18 -3.93
CA SER A 104 -12.89 -18.45 -3.59
C SER A 104 -13.48 -19.15 -4.81
N TYR A 105 -14.11 -18.40 -5.73
CA TYR A 105 -14.58 -18.93 -6.99
C TYR A 105 -13.44 -19.55 -7.81
N LEU A 106 -12.35 -18.80 -8.05
CA LEU A 106 -11.20 -19.28 -8.82
C LEU A 106 -10.55 -20.52 -8.19
N MET A 107 -10.45 -20.56 -6.85
CA MET A 107 -9.94 -21.74 -6.14
C MET A 107 -10.79 -23.00 -6.35
N SER A 108 -12.09 -22.85 -6.61
CA SER A 108 -12.98 -23.98 -6.89
C SER A 108 -12.87 -24.49 -8.34
N GLN A 109 -12.54 -23.60 -9.28
CA GLN A 109 -12.49 -23.91 -10.71
C GLN A 109 -11.11 -24.38 -11.17
N LEU A 110 -10.04 -23.84 -10.59
CA LEU A 110 -8.67 -24.03 -11.07
C LEU A 110 -7.94 -25.16 -10.36
N LYS A 111 -7.06 -25.85 -11.09
CA LYS A 111 -6.26 -26.99 -10.61
C LYS A 111 -4.82 -26.87 -11.07
N GLY A 112 -3.88 -27.38 -10.28
CA GLY A 112 -2.46 -27.42 -10.64
C GLY A 112 -1.80 -26.05 -10.64
N MET A 113 -1.01 -25.74 -11.68
CA MET A 113 -0.18 -24.52 -11.74
C MET A 113 -1.01 -23.23 -11.77
N THR A 114 -2.17 -23.22 -12.43
CA THR A 114 -3.03 -22.03 -12.52
C THR A 114 -3.60 -21.63 -11.15
N LEU A 115 -3.87 -22.61 -10.27
CA LEU A 115 -4.27 -22.34 -8.89
C LEU A 115 -3.16 -21.61 -8.12
N ALA A 116 -1.90 -22.04 -8.29
CA ALA A 116 -0.77 -21.39 -7.64
C ALA A 116 -0.62 -19.94 -8.10
N GLU A 117 -0.79 -19.66 -9.39
CA GLU A 117 -0.76 -18.30 -9.95
C GLU A 117 -1.86 -17.40 -9.37
N VAL A 118 -3.08 -17.92 -9.19
CA VAL A 118 -4.21 -17.20 -8.59
C VAL A 118 -3.95 -16.86 -7.12
N VAL A 119 -3.50 -17.84 -6.33
CA VAL A 119 -3.20 -17.64 -4.90
C VAL A 119 -2.11 -16.58 -4.73
N MET A 120 -1.17 -16.52 -5.66
CA MET A 120 -0.10 -15.53 -5.68
C MET A 120 -0.50 -14.17 -6.29
N GLY A 121 -1.73 -14.03 -6.79
CA GLY A 121 -2.24 -12.78 -7.38
C GLY A 121 -1.66 -12.46 -8.76
N LEU A 122 -1.07 -13.46 -9.44
CA LEU A 122 -0.47 -13.34 -10.78
C LEU A 122 -1.51 -13.54 -11.89
N PHE A 123 -2.63 -14.20 -11.59
CA PHE A 123 -3.67 -14.53 -12.56
C PHE A 123 -4.76 -13.45 -12.63
N SER A 124 -5.11 -13.04 -13.84
CA SER A 124 -6.27 -12.19 -14.13
C SER A 124 -7.04 -12.79 -15.31
N ASP A 125 -8.27 -13.23 -15.06
CA ASP A 125 -9.18 -13.56 -16.15
C ASP A 125 -9.60 -12.27 -16.86
N GLN A 126 -9.61 -12.31 -18.19
CA GLN A 126 -10.04 -11.21 -19.02
C GLN A 126 -11.52 -11.29 -19.41
N HIS A 127 -12.22 -12.40 -19.13
CA HIS A 127 -13.61 -12.58 -19.56
C HIS A 127 -14.63 -12.44 -18.43
N GLU A 128 -14.16 -12.35 -17.18
CA GLU A 128 -15.02 -12.31 -16.00
C GLU A 128 -14.93 -10.97 -15.28
N ASP A 129 -16.02 -10.62 -14.60
CA ASP A 129 -16.10 -9.46 -13.71
C ASP A 129 -15.29 -9.74 -12.45
N TYR A 130 -14.43 -8.80 -12.07
CA TYR A 130 -13.60 -8.98 -10.88
C TYR A 130 -13.29 -7.67 -10.17
N LYS A 131 -13.06 -7.79 -8.86
CA LYS A 131 -12.54 -6.73 -8.02
C LYS A 131 -11.15 -7.11 -7.52
N ARG A 132 -10.18 -6.22 -7.67
CA ARG A 132 -8.80 -6.41 -7.21
C ARG A 132 -8.36 -5.24 -6.35
N TYR A 133 -7.82 -5.54 -5.18
CA TYR A 133 -7.33 -4.58 -4.20
C TYR A 133 -5.81 -4.62 -4.17
N CYS A 134 -5.16 -3.49 -4.48
CA CYS A 134 -3.72 -3.31 -4.37
C CYS A 134 -3.41 -2.40 -3.18
N PHE A 135 -2.46 -2.80 -2.33
CA PHE A 135 -2.04 -2.04 -1.15
C PHE A 135 -0.63 -1.49 -1.31
N CYS A 136 -0.43 -0.23 -0.94
CA CYS A 136 0.85 0.46 -1.02
C CYS A 136 0.90 1.58 0.01
N ASN A 137 2.09 1.96 0.45
CA ASN A 137 2.32 3.03 1.43
C ASN A 137 3.46 3.97 0.97
N ASP A 138 3.78 3.94 -0.33
CA ASP A 138 4.85 4.71 -0.95
C ASP A 138 4.35 6.04 -1.52
N TRP A 139 5.28 6.98 -1.68
CA TRP A 139 5.04 8.31 -2.25
C TRP A 139 4.24 8.27 -3.55
N ASN A 140 4.56 7.38 -4.48
CA ASN A 140 3.87 7.39 -5.76
C ASN A 140 2.47 6.76 -5.74
N GLY A 141 1.89 6.39 -4.59
CA GLY A 141 0.66 5.61 -4.55
C GLY A 141 0.78 4.30 -5.34
N CYS A 142 -0.32 3.56 -5.50
CA CYS A 142 -0.29 2.21 -6.09
C CYS A 142 -0.21 2.26 -7.63
N ASN A 143 0.62 3.15 -8.17
CA ASN A 143 0.68 3.49 -9.59
C ASN A 143 1.56 2.54 -10.41
N HIS A 144 2.43 1.77 -9.76
CA HIS A 144 3.42 0.90 -10.40
C HIS A 144 3.10 -0.61 -10.36
N SER A 145 1.92 -1.05 -9.95
CA SER A 145 1.73 -2.50 -9.75
C SER A 145 1.21 -3.21 -11.02
N PRO A 146 2.07 -4.00 -11.69
CA PRO A 146 1.97 -5.44 -11.71
C PRO A 146 2.63 -6.02 -10.45
N SER A 147 2.11 -7.15 -9.98
CA SER A 147 2.66 -7.96 -8.89
C SER A 147 4.07 -8.44 -9.23
N SER A 148 5.09 -7.63 -8.95
CA SER A 148 6.48 -8.08 -8.86
C SER A 148 6.90 -7.98 -7.41
N TYR A 149 7.03 -9.13 -6.77
CA TYR A 149 7.62 -9.30 -5.45
C TYR A 149 9.04 -8.70 -5.45
N ARG A 150 9.17 -7.43 -5.06
CA ARG A 150 10.46 -6.80 -4.80
C ARG A 150 10.84 -7.07 -3.35
N ASN A 151 11.77 -8.00 -3.16
CA ASN A 151 12.57 -8.03 -1.92
C ASN A 151 13.44 -6.77 -1.90
N SER A 152 12.99 -5.72 -1.22
CA SER A 152 13.86 -4.59 -0.90
C SER A 152 13.86 -4.34 0.60
N LYS A 153 14.59 -5.17 1.32
CA LYS A 153 15.25 -4.74 2.56
C LYS A 153 16.73 -4.60 2.27
N LEU A 154 17.16 -3.39 1.88
CA LEU A 154 18.56 -3.00 2.04
C LEU A 154 18.62 -1.95 3.15
N SER A 155 19.04 -2.45 4.30
CA SER A 155 19.36 -1.73 5.53
C SER A 155 20.24 -0.50 5.26
N TYR A 156 19.67 0.69 5.38
CA TYR A 156 20.40 1.97 5.33
C TYR A 156 20.64 2.56 6.74
N GLN A 157 20.46 1.77 7.81
CA GLN A 157 20.58 2.26 9.19
C GLN A 157 21.88 1.85 9.91
N THR A 158 22.69 0.94 9.35
CA THR A 158 23.93 0.49 10.02
C THR A 158 25.16 1.35 9.74
N THR A 159 25.12 2.27 8.77
CA THR A 159 26.28 3.10 8.40
C THR A 159 26.41 4.38 9.22
N PHE A 160 25.30 4.94 9.72
CA PHE A 160 25.31 6.21 10.47
C PHE A 160 25.89 6.05 11.89
N ALA A 161 25.69 4.90 12.53
CA ALA A 161 26.21 4.64 13.87
C ALA A 161 27.74 4.47 13.91
N ILE A 162 28.34 3.94 12.82
CA ILE A 162 29.80 3.72 12.72
C ILE A 162 30.56 5.05 12.54
N LEU A 163 29.96 6.01 11.83
CA LEU A 163 30.56 7.34 11.64
C LEU A 163 30.62 8.16 12.93
N ILE A 164 29.61 8.04 13.80
CA ILE A 164 29.59 8.73 15.10
C ILE A 164 30.65 8.15 16.05
N TYR A 165 30.79 6.81 16.11
CA TYR A 165 31.82 6.16 16.93
C TYR A 165 33.25 6.56 16.51
N LYS A 166 33.51 6.63 15.19
CA LYS A 166 34.83 7.05 14.69
C LYS A 166 35.14 8.52 14.94
N PHE A 167 34.15 9.40 14.95
CA PHE A 167 34.34 10.81 15.28
C PHE A 167 34.65 11.04 16.76
N THR A 168 34.02 10.26 17.65
CA THR A 168 34.28 10.38 19.10
C THR A 168 35.65 9.85 19.53
N SER A 169 36.21 8.86 18.83
CA SER A 169 37.57 8.36 19.09
C SER A 169 38.70 9.24 18.51
N PHE A 170 38.39 10.25 17.71
CA PHE A 170 39.40 11.15 17.13
C PHE A 170 39.55 12.46 17.94
N ILE A 171 38.63 12.72 18.87
CA ILE A 171 38.56 13.95 19.68
C ILE A 171 39.06 13.69 21.12
N PHE A 172 39.34 12.44 21.49
CA PHE A 172 40.01 12.04 22.73
C PHE A 172 41.39 11.46 22.45
#